data_AF-A0A1I1PNZ8-F1
#
_entry.id   AF-A0A1I1PNZ8-F1
#
_cell.length_a   1.000
_cell.length_b   1.000
_cell.length_c   1.000
_cell.angle_alpha   90.00
_cell.angle_beta   90.00
_cell.angle_gamma   90.00
#
_symmetry.space_group_name_H-M   'P 1'
#
loop_
_entity.id
_entity.type
_entity.pdbx_description
1 polymer ?
#
loop_
_entity_poly.entity_id
_entity_poly.type
_entity_poly.pdbx_seq_one_letter_code
_entity_poly.pdbx_strand_id
1 'polypeptide(L)'
;MGLVMKVTVENIARLWFGADTPIRQYKIAMNPQLWTACQRVNQVFIAPSGALNREQYRKSDKSAFARAVQEELESRKLLVEDIYELV
;
A
#
# COMPACT_ATOMS: atom_id res chain seq x y z
N MET A 1 18.28 8.10 -11.10
CA MET A 1 17.18 8.80 -10.41
C MET A 1 15.92 7.98 -10.60
N GLY A 2 15.45 7.29 -9.56
CA GLY A 2 14.21 6.52 -9.68
C GLY A 2 13.03 7.29 -9.11
N LEU A 3 11.86 7.02 -9.67
CA LEU A 3 10.65 7.79 -9.40
C LEU A 3 10.01 7.33 -8.09
N VAL A 4 10.04 8.18 -7.06
CA VAL A 4 9.22 8.01 -5.86
C VAL A 4 7.76 8.21 -6.26
N MET A 5 6.94 7.19 -6.10
CA MET A 5 5.53 7.21 -6.49
C MET A 5 4.72 8.04 -5.50
N LYS A 6 3.83 8.89 -6.02
CA LYS A 6 2.79 9.51 -5.18
C LYS A 6 1.91 8.42 -4.57
N VAL A 7 1.73 8.48 -3.25
CA VAL A 7 0.95 7.51 -2.46
C VAL A 7 -0.55 7.82 -2.61
N THR A 8 -1.09 7.60 -3.82
CA THR A 8 -2.53 7.75 -4.11
C THR A 8 -3.20 6.37 -4.15
N VAL A 9 -4.50 6.31 -3.85
CA VAL A 9 -5.31 5.06 -3.92
C VAL A 9 -5.07 4.30 -5.22
N GLU A 10 -5.09 5.00 -6.36
CA GLU A 10 -4.90 4.37 -7.68
C GLU A 10 -3.49 3.82 -7.88
N ASN A 11 -2.45 4.56 -7.47
CA ASN A 11 -1.07 4.12 -7.60
C ASN A 11 -0.78 2.90 -6.71
N ILE A 12 -1.30 2.90 -5.49
CA ILE A 12 -1.20 1.77 -4.56
C ILE A 12 -1.91 0.55 -5.13
N ALA A 13 -3.14 0.71 -5.60
CA ALA A 13 -3.90 -0.37 -6.19
C ALA A 13 -3.19 -0.97 -7.43
N ARG A 14 -2.65 -0.11 -8.31
CA ARG A 14 -1.87 -0.56 -9.47
C ARG A 14 -0.57 -1.26 -9.08
N LEU A 15 0.10 -0.80 -8.03
CA LEU A 15 1.34 -1.42 -7.53
C LEU A 15 1.06 -2.81 -6.95
N TRP A 16 0.00 -2.96 -6.16
CA TRP A 16 -0.29 -4.20 -5.43
C TRP A 16 -1.05 -5.26 -6.28
N PHE A 17 -2.04 -4.82 -7.06
CA PHE A 17 -2.92 -5.71 -7.82
C PHE A 17 -2.58 -5.77 -9.32
N GLY A 18 -1.61 -4.98 -9.80
CA GLY A 18 -1.19 -4.98 -11.20
C GLY A 18 -0.48 -6.28 -11.60
N ALA A 19 -0.39 -6.57 -12.90
CA ALA A 19 0.34 -7.72 -13.41
C ALA A 19 1.85 -7.65 -13.09
N ASP A 20 2.50 -8.80 -12.96
CA ASP A 20 3.94 -8.84 -12.72
C ASP A 20 4.70 -8.50 -13.99
N THR A 21 5.17 -7.25 -14.04
CA THR A 21 5.87 -6.68 -15.18
C THR A 21 7.18 -6.07 -14.70
N PRO A 22 8.22 -6.00 -15.56
CA PRO A 22 9.49 -5.36 -15.18
C PRO A 22 9.30 -3.92 -14.66
N ILE A 23 8.34 -3.18 -15.22
CA ILE A 23 7.99 -1.83 -14.78
C ILE A 23 7.41 -1.84 -13.36
N ARG A 24 6.59 -2.84 -13.00
CA ARG A 24 6.07 -2.99 -11.63
C ARG A 24 7.19 -3.34 -10.66
N GLN A 25 8.06 -4.28 -11.02
CA GLN A 25 9.20 -4.68 -10.18
C GLN A 25 10.15 -3.50 -9.93
N TYR A 26 10.42 -2.69 -10.96
CA TYR A 26 11.18 -1.46 -10.81
C TYR A 26 10.50 -0.46 -9.84
N LYS A 27 9.18 -0.29 -9.95
CA LYS A 27 8.41 0.57 -9.03
C LYS A 27 8.47 0.06 -7.58
N ILE A 28 8.41 -1.26 -7.37
CA ILE A 28 8.56 -1.87 -6.06
C ILE A 28 9.95 -1.58 -5.49
N ALA A 29 11.00 -1.81 -6.28
CA ALA A 29 12.39 -1.55 -5.88
C ALA A 29 12.63 -0.08 -5.50
N MET A 30 11.97 0.86 -6.18
CA MET A 30 12.08 2.29 -5.90
C MET A 30 11.21 2.76 -4.72
N ASN A 31 10.24 1.97 -4.28
CA ASN A 31 9.27 2.36 -3.25
C ASN A 31 9.14 1.28 -2.15
N PRO A 32 10.24 0.90 -1.47
CA PRO A 32 10.25 -0.23 -0.54
C PRO A 32 9.31 -0.01 0.65
N GLN A 33 9.25 1.21 1.20
CA GLN A 33 8.35 1.53 2.32
C GLN A 33 6.87 1.31 1.96
N LEU A 34 6.46 1.75 0.77
CA LEU A 34 5.10 1.54 0.27
C LEU A 34 4.81 0.04 0.07
N TRP A 35 5.77 -0.70 -0.50
CA TRP A 35 5.62 -2.14 -0.66
C TRP A 35 5.45 -2.87 0.68
N THR A 36 6.28 -2.53 1.67
CA THR A 36 6.18 -3.08 3.02
C THR A 36 4.87 -2.72 3.72
N ALA A 37 4.34 -1.51 3.49
CA ALA A 37 3.02 -1.12 3.99
C ALA A 37 1.92 -1.99 3.37
N CYS A 38 1.92 -2.19 2.06
CA CYS A 38 0.98 -3.11 1.39
C CYS A 38 1.06 -4.53 1.96
N GLN A 39 2.27 -5.06 2.17
CA GLN A 39 2.45 -6.39 2.76
C GLN A 39 1.84 -6.51 4.16
N ARG A 40 2.02 -5.48 5.01
CA ARG A 40 1.48 -5.48 6.37
C ARG A 40 -0.03 -5.36 6.40
N VAL A 41 -0.59 -4.44 5.61
CA VAL A 41 -2.05 -4.32 5.48
C VAL A 41 -2.66 -5.61 4.96
N ASN A 42 -2.03 -6.29 4.00
CA ASN A 42 -2.54 -7.56 3.47
C ASN A 42 -2.66 -8.68 4.50
N GLN A 43 -1.92 -8.63 5.61
CA GLN A 43 -2.02 -9.65 6.67
C GLN A 43 -3.30 -9.50 7.51
N VAL A 44 -3.83 -8.28 7.62
CA VAL A 44 -4.93 -7.95 8.53
C VAL A 44 -6.18 -7.43 7.82
N PHE A 45 -6.06 -7.12 6.52
CA PHE A 45 -7.14 -6.51 5.76
C PHE A 45 -8.26 -7.52 5.50
N ILE A 46 -9.48 -7.11 5.85
CA ILE A 46 -10.70 -7.85 5.56
C ILE A 46 -11.43 -7.13 4.43
N ALA A 47 -11.62 -7.82 3.31
CA ALA A 47 -12.31 -7.24 2.16
C ALA A 47 -13.79 -6.95 2.51
N PRO A 48 -14.31 -5.75 2.20
CA PRO A 48 -15.72 -5.40 2.44
C PRO A 48 -16.70 -6.34 1.74
N SER A 49 -16.31 -6.92 0.61
CA SER A 49 -17.12 -7.92 -0.10
C SER A 49 -17.14 -9.32 0.53
N GLY A 50 -16.29 -9.57 1.53
CA GLY A 50 -16.04 -10.90 2.09
C GLY A 50 -15.09 -11.77 1.26
N ALA A 51 -14.47 -11.22 0.20
CA ALA A 51 -13.48 -11.95 -0.59
C ALA A 51 -12.27 -12.39 0.26
N LEU A 52 -11.95 -13.68 0.22
CA LEU A 52 -10.83 -14.25 0.99
C LEU A 52 -9.49 -14.12 0.25
N ASN A 53 -9.52 -14.20 -1.08
CA ASN A 53 -8.33 -14.15 -1.91
C ASN A 53 -8.24 -12.84 -2.67
N ARG A 54 -7.03 -12.32 -2.81
CA ARG A 54 -6.73 -11.07 -3.51
C ARG A 54 -7.21 -11.08 -4.96
N GLU A 55 -7.17 -12.24 -5.60
CA GLU A 55 -7.60 -12.45 -6.99
C GLU A 55 -9.10 -12.25 -7.16
N GLN A 56 -9.88 -12.39 -6.09
CA GLN A 56 -11.33 -12.22 -6.05
C GLN A 56 -11.76 -10.79 -5.70
N TYR A 57 -10.81 -9.91 -5.37
CA TYR A 57 -11.12 -8.55 -4.93
C TYR A 57 -11.79 -7.76 -6.05
N ARG A 58 -12.96 -7.20 -5.71
CA ARG A 58 -13.68 -6.27 -6.58
C ARG A 58 -13.00 -4.90 -6.57
N LYS A 59 -13.44 -4.02 -7.48
CA LYS A 59 -12.93 -2.64 -7.55
C LYS A 59 -13.07 -1.90 -6.20
N SER A 60 -14.16 -2.14 -5.48
CA SER A 60 -14.39 -1.61 -4.13
C SER A 60 -13.34 -2.09 -3.13
N ASP A 61 -13.04 -3.39 -3.13
CA ASP A 61 -12.09 -4.01 -2.20
C ASP A 61 -10.67 -3.52 -2.46
N LYS A 62 -10.29 -3.41 -3.75
CA LYS A 62 -8.97 -2.85 -4.14
C LYS A 62 -8.81 -1.40 -3.69
N SER A 63 -9.88 -0.61 -3.79
CA SER A 63 -9.87 0.79 -3.33
C SER A 63 -9.82 0.88 -1.81
N ALA A 64 -10.57 0.04 -1.11
CA ALA A 64 -10.57 -0.01 0.36
C ALA A 64 -9.19 -0.46 0.90
N PHE A 65 -8.59 -1.49 0.30
CA PHE A 65 -7.23 -1.93 0.61
C PHE A 65 -6.23 -0.77 0.44
N ALA A 66 -6.29 -0.09 -0.70
CA ALA A 66 -5.37 1.01 -0.97
C ALA A 66 -5.54 2.19 0.01
N ARG A 67 -6.75 2.47 0.48
CA ARG A 67 -6.99 3.46 1.56
C ARG A 67 -6.39 3.01 2.89
N ALA A 68 -6.59 1.74 3.28
CA ALA A 68 -5.98 1.20 4.49
C ALA A 68 -4.45 1.29 4.46
N VAL A 69 -3.82 1.12 3.28
CA VAL A 69 -2.37 1.34 3.10
C VAL A 69 -1.98 2.82 3.26
N GLN A 70 -2.80 3.76 2.77
CA GLN A 70 -2.54 5.19 2.99
C GLN A 70 -2.58 5.53 4.48
N GLU A 71 -3.63 5.08 5.18
CA GLU A 71 -3.81 5.31 6.61
C GLU A 71 -2.66 4.71 7.43
N GLU A 72 -2.19 3.53 7.07
CA GLU A 72 -1.03 2.90 7.71
C GLU A 72 0.24 3.74 7.56
N LEU A 73 0.51 4.22 6.34
CA LEU A 73 1.69 5.06 6.06
C LEU A 73 1.62 6.41 6.77
N GLU A 74 0.43 7.02 6.84
CA GLU A 74 0.21 8.28 7.56
C GLU A 74 0.37 8.09 9.07
N SER A 75 -0.23 7.05 9.63
CA SER A 75 -0.11 6.72 11.06
C SER A 75 1.35 6.50 11.47
N ARG A 76 2.16 5.88 10.59
CA ARG A 76 3.59 5.72 10.86
C ARG A 76 4.41 6.99 10.75
N LYS A 77 4.03 7.94 9.90
CA LYS A 77 4.70 9.25 9.88
C LYS A 77 4.50 9.97 11.19
N LEU A 78 3.25 9.98 11.67
CA LEU A 78 2.90 10.59 12.96
C LEU A 78 3.70 9.96 14.11
N LEU A 79 3.75 8.62 14.20
CA LEU A 79 4.53 7.94 15.23
C LEU A 79 6.04 8.27 15.20
N VAL A 80 6.60 8.52 14.01
CA VAL A 80 8.02 8.92 13.91
C VAL A 80 8.20 10.36 14.36
N GLU A 81 7.32 11.27 13.94
CA GLU A 81 7.37 12.69 14.35
C GLU A 81 7.18 12.86 15.86
N ASP A 82 6.23 12.13 16.47
CA ASP A 82 5.98 12.15 17.93
C ASP A 82 7.18 11.62 18.74
N ILE A 83 7.92 10.63 18.23
CA ILE A 83 9.13 10.11 18.91
C ILE A 83 10.26 11.14 18.90
N TYR A 84 10.36 11.99 17.87
CA TYR A 84 11.39 13.02 17.80
C TYR A 84 11.08 14.27 18.63
N GLU A 85 9.82 14.54 18.99
CA GLU A 85 9.48 15.62 19.92
C GLU A 85 9.66 15.25 21.41
N LEU A 86 9.91 13.97 21.71
CA LEU A 86 10.08 13.45 23.08
C LEU A 86 11.55 13.23 23.49
N VAL A 87 12.52 13.71 22.70
CA VAL A 87 13.97 13.61 22.97
C VAL A 87 14.61 14.98 23.19
#